data_AF-A0A955LXH2-F1
#
_entry.id   AF-A0A955LXH2-F1
#
_cell.length_a   1.000
_cell.length_b   1.000
_cell.length_c   1.000
_cell.angle_alpha   90.00
_cell.angle_beta   90.00
_cell.angle_gamma   90.00
#
_symmetry.space_group_name_H-M   'P 1'
#
loop_
_entity.id
_entity.type
_entity.pdbx_description
1 polymer ?
#
loop_
_entity_poly.entity_id
_entity_poly.type
_entity_poly.pdbx_seq_one_letter_code
_entity_poly.pdbx_strand_id
1 'polypeptide(L)' 'GDRVLFDGVPYQAKWWTQGDSPAAATSNPDSSPWIPLTEQEINEVLSQ' A
#
# COMPACT_ATOMS: atom_id res chain seq x y z
N GLY A 1 -5.56 -8.57 -2.08
CA GLY A 1 -4.62 -8.13 -1.04
C GLY A 1 -5.26 -7.04 -0.23
N ASP A 2 -4.84 -6.88 1.01
CA ASP A 2 -5.31 -5.81 1.90
C ASP A 2 -4.88 -4.43 1.42
N ARG A 3 -5.71 -3.41 1.74
CA ARG A 3 -5.45 -2.01 1.42
C ARG A 3 -5.74 -1.14 2.62
N VAL A 4 -4.88 -0.16 2.86
CA VAL A 4 -4.96 0.75 4.01
C VAL A 4 -4.64 2.16 3.57
N LEU A 5 -5.28 3.16 4.17
CA LEU A 5 -4.94 4.56 3.98
C LEU A 5 -4.03 4.98 5.14
N PHE A 6 -2.80 5.41 4.83
CA PHE A 6 -1.83 5.85 5.82
C PHE A 6 -1.29 7.22 5.44
N ASP A 7 -1.40 8.18 6.35
CA ASP A 7 -0.95 9.57 6.13
C ASP A 7 -1.57 10.24 4.87
N GLY A 8 -2.79 9.84 4.50
CA GLY A 8 -3.46 10.32 3.28
C GLY A 8 -2.99 9.64 1.99
N VAL A 9 -2.03 8.73 2.06
CA VAL A 9 -1.56 7.91 0.95
C VAL A 9 -2.15 6.49 1.06
N PRO A 10 -2.82 5.97 0.04
CA PRO A 10 -3.31 4.61 0.05
C PRO A 10 -2.17 3.63 -0.25
N TYR A 11 -2.15 2.52 0.47
CA TYR A 11 -1.18 1.44 0.31
C TYR A 11 -1.88 0.11 0.02
N GLN A 12 -1.22 -0.74 -0.75
CA GLN A 12 -1.64 -2.11 -0.99
C GLN A 12 -0.58 -3.09 -0.50
N ALA A 13 -1.02 -4.15 0.18
CA ALA A 13 -0.15 -5.23 0.61
C ALA A 13 0.28 -6.11 -0.58
N LYS A 14 1.60 -6.31 -0.74
CA LYS A 14 2.21 -7.23 -1.71
C LYS A 14 1.95 -8.69 -1.37
N TRP A 15 2.01 -9.02 -0.09
CA TRP A 15 1.73 -10.33 0.49
C TRP A 15 1.05 -10.14 1.84
N TRP A 16 0.42 -11.21 2.37
CA TRP A 16 -0.22 -11.15 3.69
C TRP A 16 0.82 -10.82 4.76
N THR A 17 0.62 -9.71 5.47
CA THR A 17 1.41 -9.35 6.64
C THR A 17 0.49 -9.02 7.80
N GLN A 18 0.71 -9.68 8.93
CA GLN A 18 -0.04 -9.44 10.15
C GLN A 18 0.78 -8.57 11.08
N GLY A 19 0.29 -7.37 11.38
CA GLY A 19 0.92 -6.43 12.32
C GLY A 19 2.03 -5.54 11.73
N ASP A 20 2.38 -5.71 10.45
CA ASP A 20 3.40 -4.89 9.80
C ASP A 20 2.81 -3.55 9.35
N SER A 21 3.40 -2.44 9.79
CA SER A 21 2.85 -1.11 9.53
C SER A 21 3.24 -0.59 8.14
N PRO A 22 2.32 0.05 7.40
CA PRO A 22 2.63 0.69 6.11
C PRO A 22 3.67 1.82 6.21
N ALA A 23 3.99 2.29 7.42
CA ALA A 23 5.05 3.26 7.69
C ALA A 23 6.44 2.81 7.19
N ALA A 24 6.72 1.50 7.11
CA ALA A 24 7.98 1.04 6.53
C ALA A 24 8.07 1.41 5.04
N ALA A 25 6.95 1.38 4.32
CA ALA A 25 6.90 1.67 2.88
C ALA A 25 7.11 3.14 2.55
N THR A 26 6.81 4.05 3.47
CA THR A 26 7.19 5.48 3.32
C THR A 26 8.69 5.68 3.33
N SER A 27 9.46 4.84 4.04
CA SER A 27 10.92 4.96 4.12
C SER A 27 11.63 4.12 3.05
N ASN A 28 11.19 2.87 2.86
CA ASN A 28 11.82 1.92 1.93
C ASN A 28 10.75 1.03 1.27
N PRO A 29 10.10 1.50 0.18
CA PRO A 29 9.01 0.78 -0.48
C PRO A 29 9.45 -0.57 -1.08
N ASP A 30 10.73 -0.72 -1.45
CA ASP A 30 11.26 -1.97 -2.01
C ASP A 30 11.34 -3.11 -0.99
N SER A 31 11.70 -2.79 0.25
CA SER A 31 11.83 -3.79 1.34
C SER A 31 10.56 -3.93 2.18
N SER A 32 9.54 -3.12 1.90
CA SER A 32 8.31 -3.10 2.67
C SER A 32 7.25 -4.01 2.09
N PRO A 33 6.41 -4.61 2.94
CA PRO A 33 5.29 -5.43 2.48
C PRO A 33 4.16 -4.60 1.85
N TRP A 34 4.21 -3.28 2.00
CA TRP A 34 3.25 -2.33 1.48
C TRP A 34 3.83 -1.57 0.28
N ILE A 35 3.02 -1.34 -0.76
CA ILE A 35 3.33 -0.45 -1.88
C ILE A 35 2.38 0.75 -1.81
N PRO A 36 2.87 2.00 -1.88
CA PRO A 36 2.01 3.16 -2.06
C PRO A 36 1.35 3.09 -3.44
N LEU A 37 0.03 3.18 -3.47
CA LEU A 37 -0.73 3.23 -4.71
C LEU A 37 -0.70 4.64 -5.28
N THR A 38 -0.36 4.74 -6.55
CA THR A 38 -0.49 5.99 -7.31
C THR A 38 -1.96 6.28 -7.65
N GLU A 39 -2.28 7.53 -7.96
CA GLU A 39 -3.63 7.91 -8.43
C GLU A 39 -4.12 7.06 -9.61
N GLN A 40 -3.22 6.67 -10.50
CA GLN A 40 -3.54 5.77 -11.62
C GLN A 40 -3.92 4.38 -11.11
N GLU A 41 -3.12 3.79 -10.23
CA GLU A 41 -3.42 2.46 -9.67
C GLU A 41 -4.69 2.46 -8.82
N ILE A 42 -4.96 3.54 -8.07
CA ILE A 42 -6.21 3.69 -7.30
C ILE A 42 -7.41 3.63 -8.25
N ASN A 43 -7.37 4.38 -9.35
CA ASN A 43 -8.48 4.41 -10.30
C ASN A 43 -8.67 3.08 -11.01
N GLU A 44 -7.58 2.40 -11.39
CA GLU A 44 -7.62 1.05 -11.97
C GLU A 44 -8.23 0.04 -10.99
N VAL A 45 -7.86 0.16 -9.72
CA VAL A 45 -8.40 -0.65 -8.64
C VAL A 45 -9.90 -0.41 -8.39
N LEU A 46 -10.33 0.85 -8.45
CA LEU A 46 -11.73 1.24 -8.22
C LEU A 46 -12.62 0.97 -9.43
N SER A 47 -12.03 0.80 -10.62
CA SER A 47 -12.74 0.54 -11.87
C SER A 47 -12.97 -0.96 -12.16
N GLN A 48 -12.50 -1.86 -11.30
CA GLN A 48 -12.68 -3.33 -11.42
C GLN A 48 -13.88 -3.86 -10.62
#